data_AF-A0A9X2FXX9-F1
#
_entry.id   AF-A0A9X2FXX9-F1
#
_cell.length_a   1.000
_cell.length_b   1.000
_cell.length_c   1.000
_cell.angle_alpha   90.00
_cell.angle_beta   90.00
_cell.angle_gamma   90.00
#
_symmetry.space_group_name_H-M   'P 1'
#
loop_
_entity.id
_entity.type
_entity.pdbx_description
1 polymer ?
#
loop_
_entity_poly.entity_id
_entity_poly.type
_entity_poly.pdbx_seq_one_letter_code
_entity_poly.pdbx_strand_id
1 'polypeptide(L)'
;MSSLDLFANDGAEPLSTQISEQATLFHQFLLADDEALINDIRGVLKLSPLRHLTTPSGHKMSVKSSSCGSYGWLSDKHGYRYQNTDPVTGQPWPDIPHRILVKATEVSRLAGFENFQPDSCLINVYTPGAKMGLHQDKNETDFSKPIVSFSFGLPITFMWGGFKRSDKYQKFSLQHADALVWGGKDRLRYHGVQQLKEAMHPLTGRCRVNLTIRQAG
;
A
#
# COMPACT_ATOMS: atom_id res chain seq x y z
N MET A 1 6.38 -38.94 25.40
CA MET A 1 7.54 -38.09 25.09
C MET A 1 7.04 -37.00 24.17
N SER A 2 6.85 -35.80 24.73
CA SER A 2 6.35 -34.62 24.04
C SER A 2 7.43 -34.12 23.09
N SER A 3 7.15 -34.11 21.78
CA SER A 3 8.00 -33.47 20.79
C SER A 3 7.86 -31.98 20.95
N LEU A 4 8.90 -31.35 21.51
CA LEU A 4 9.00 -29.91 21.69
C LEU A 4 8.77 -29.18 20.36
N ASP A 5 7.84 -28.23 20.37
CA ASP A 5 7.79 -27.09 19.45
C ASP A 5 9.10 -26.31 19.58
N LEU A 6 10.02 -26.53 18.64
CA LEU A 6 11.39 -25.98 18.68
C LEU A 6 11.54 -24.68 17.84
N PHE A 7 10.45 -24.03 17.44
CA PHE A 7 10.50 -22.79 16.64
C PHE A 7 9.37 -21.78 16.96
N ALA A 8 8.91 -21.71 18.21
CA ALA A 8 8.21 -20.51 18.67
C ALA A 8 9.25 -19.39 18.83
N ASN A 9 9.54 -18.70 17.72
CA ASN A 9 10.51 -17.61 17.66
C ASN A 9 9.85 -16.31 18.16
N ASP A 10 9.48 -16.27 19.44
CA ASP A 10 8.78 -15.14 20.09
C ASP A 10 9.73 -13.96 20.43
N GLY A 11 10.73 -13.68 19.58
CA GLY A 11 11.66 -12.58 19.84
C GLY A 11 12.65 -12.21 18.74
N ALA A 12 12.56 -12.78 17.54
CA ALA A 12 13.40 -12.34 16.42
C ALA A 12 12.79 -11.10 15.76
N GLU A 13 13.60 -10.06 15.57
CA GLU A 13 13.24 -8.90 14.75
C GLU A 13 12.75 -9.35 13.36
N PRO A 14 11.68 -8.74 12.80
CA PRO A 14 11.18 -9.10 11.49
C PRO A 14 12.28 -8.97 10.41
N LEU A 15 12.32 -9.95 9.50
CA LEU A 15 13.25 -9.92 8.37
C LEU A 15 13.01 -8.64 7.54
N SER A 16 14.03 -7.82 7.39
CA SER A 16 13.92 -6.54 6.69
C SER A 16 15.11 -6.23 5.78
N THR A 17 14.91 -5.31 4.85
CA THR A 17 15.93 -4.79 3.93
C THR A 17 15.82 -3.27 3.86
N GLN A 18 16.92 -2.59 4.14
CA GLN A 18 17.02 -1.15 3.96
C GLN A 18 17.12 -0.82 2.46
N ILE A 19 16.13 -0.10 1.93
CA ILE A 19 16.05 0.27 0.51
C ILE A 19 16.78 1.59 0.24
N SER A 20 16.66 2.54 1.17
CA SER A 20 17.39 3.81 1.19
C SER A 20 17.42 4.38 2.61
N GLU A 21 17.83 5.64 2.81
CA GLU A 21 18.13 6.19 4.13
C GLU A 21 16.98 6.03 5.15
N GLN A 22 15.73 6.24 4.73
CA GLN A 22 14.53 6.16 5.55
C GLN A 22 13.41 5.42 4.80
N ALA A 23 13.78 4.33 4.13
CA ALA A 23 12.86 3.40 3.50
C ALA A 23 13.29 1.96 3.77
N THR A 24 12.36 1.17 4.33
CA THR A 24 12.62 -0.19 4.80
C THR A 24 11.52 -1.12 4.31
N LEU A 25 11.93 -2.24 3.71
CA LEU A 25 11.05 -3.34 3.30
C LEU A 25 11.09 -4.42 4.37
N PHE A 26 9.94 -4.77 4.93
CA PHE A 26 9.75 -5.89 5.85
C PHE A 26 9.14 -7.06 5.08
N HIS A 27 9.88 -8.16 5.02
CA HIS A 27 9.52 -9.34 4.23
C HIS A 27 8.51 -10.19 4.98
N GLN A 28 7.42 -10.57 4.33
CA GLN A 28 6.37 -11.44 4.90
C GLN A 28 5.82 -10.97 6.27
N PHE A 29 5.93 -9.67 6.57
CA PHE A 29 5.49 -9.06 7.83
C PHE A 29 4.01 -9.33 8.15
N LEU A 30 3.18 -9.47 7.12
CA LEU A 30 1.74 -9.65 7.25
C LEU A 30 1.30 -11.12 7.17
N LEU A 31 2.24 -12.06 7.07
CA LEU A 31 1.92 -13.45 6.68
C LEU A 31 1.02 -14.15 7.71
N ALA A 32 1.20 -13.87 9.00
CA ALA A 32 0.37 -14.45 10.06
C ALA A 32 -1.10 -13.97 10.02
N ASP A 33 -1.38 -12.88 9.31
CA ASP A 33 -2.67 -12.18 9.30
C ASP A 33 -3.26 -12.02 7.89
N ASP A 34 -2.63 -12.58 6.86
CA ASP A 34 -2.88 -12.28 5.45
C ASP A 34 -4.31 -12.60 4.99
N GLU A 35 -4.85 -13.75 5.36
CA GLU A 35 -6.22 -14.16 5.06
C GLU A 35 -7.23 -13.22 5.72
N ALA A 36 -7.01 -12.88 7.00
CA ALA A 36 -7.88 -11.99 7.76
C ALA A 36 -7.85 -10.57 7.18
N LEU A 37 -6.66 -10.04 6.88
CA LEU A 37 -6.47 -8.74 6.24
C LEU A 37 -7.15 -8.69 4.87
N ILE A 38 -7.03 -9.74 4.05
CA ILE A 38 -7.71 -9.82 2.75
C ILE A 38 -9.24 -9.87 2.91
N ASN A 39 -9.75 -10.57 3.92
CA ASN A 39 -11.18 -10.58 4.20
C ASN A 39 -11.70 -9.21 4.68
N ASP A 40 -10.93 -8.49 5.49
CA ASP A 40 -11.23 -7.11 5.88
C ASP A 40 -11.29 -6.19 4.65
N ILE A 41 -10.31 -6.30 3.73
CA ILE A 41 -10.30 -5.55 2.47
C ILE A 41 -11.53 -5.89 1.62
N ARG A 42 -11.89 -7.17 1.51
CA ARG A 42 -13.13 -7.58 0.79
C ARG A 42 -14.38 -6.96 1.42
N GLY A 43 -14.42 -6.83 2.75
CA GLY A 43 -15.48 -6.12 3.47
C GLY A 43 -15.61 -4.66 3.04
N VAL A 44 -14.49 -3.93 3.02
CA VAL A 44 -14.44 -2.54 2.51
C VAL A 44 -14.93 -2.46 1.06
N LEU A 45 -14.45 -3.34 0.19
CA LEU A 45 -14.79 -3.31 -1.23
C LEU A 45 -16.25 -3.65 -1.55
N LYS A 46 -16.99 -4.28 -0.63
CA LYS A 46 -18.45 -4.45 -0.75
C LYS A 46 -19.19 -3.13 -0.54
N LEU A 47 -18.66 -2.24 0.31
CA LEU A 47 -19.27 -0.95 0.65
C LEU A 47 -18.82 0.16 -0.30
N SER A 48 -17.54 0.16 -0.70
CA SER A 48 -16.98 1.09 -1.67
C SER A 48 -16.28 0.31 -2.80
N PRO A 49 -16.99 0.03 -3.90
CA PRO A 49 -16.49 -0.84 -4.97
C PRO A 49 -15.29 -0.25 -5.73
N LEU A 50 -14.46 -1.16 -6.22
CA LEU A 50 -13.33 -0.85 -7.10
C LEU A 50 -13.77 -0.16 -8.40
N ARG A 51 -12.98 0.83 -8.83
CA ARG A 51 -13.17 1.53 -10.11
C ARG A 51 -11.85 1.87 -10.77
N HIS A 52 -11.89 2.13 -12.06
CA HIS A 52 -10.76 2.79 -12.72
C HIS A 52 -10.89 4.29 -12.50
N LEU A 53 -9.86 4.91 -11.92
CA LEU A 53 -9.74 6.36 -11.85
C LEU A 53 -9.22 6.91 -13.17
N THR A 54 -9.44 8.21 -13.39
CA THR A 54 -8.98 8.93 -14.59
C THR A 54 -7.97 9.98 -14.16
N THR A 55 -6.84 10.09 -14.85
CA THR A 55 -5.87 11.15 -14.59
C THR A 55 -6.45 12.52 -14.96
N PRO A 56 -5.90 13.63 -14.45
CA PRO A 56 -6.32 14.98 -14.86
C PRO A 56 -6.20 15.22 -16.36
N SER A 57 -5.27 14.50 -17.03
CA SER A 57 -5.11 14.51 -18.49
C SER A 57 -6.11 13.62 -19.24
N GLY A 58 -7.12 13.05 -18.57
CA GLY A 58 -8.17 12.26 -19.19
C GLY A 58 -7.82 10.78 -19.43
N HIS A 59 -6.64 10.30 -19.00
CA HIS A 59 -6.24 8.91 -19.23
C HIS A 59 -6.79 8.00 -18.14
N LYS A 60 -7.41 6.89 -18.55
CA LYS A 60 -7.91 5.87 -17.61
C LYS A 60 -6.74 5.09 -17.01
N MET A 61 -6.68 5.01 -15.69
CA MET A 61 -5.66 4.22 -14.98
C MET A 61 -5.94 2.72 -15.16
N SER A 62 -4.89 1.93 -15.44
CA SER A 62 -5.01 0.48 -15.62
C SER A 62 -5.33 -0.29 -14.33
N VAL A 63 -4.91 0.26 -13.18
CA VAL A 63 -5.26 -0.24 -11.84
C VAL A 63 -6.72 0.09 -11.53
N LYS A 64 -7.37 -0.78 -10.75
CA LYS A 64 -8.64 -0.43 -10.10
C LYS A 64 -8.38 -0.01 -8.67
N SER A 65 -9.02 1.05 -8.22
CA SER A 65 -8.82 1.62 -6.90
C SER A 65 -10.12 1.82 -6.14
N SER A 66 -10.03 1.77 -4.82
CA SER A 66 -11.04 2.20 -3.84
C SER A 66 -10.31 2.77 -2.60
N SER A 67 -11.02 3.27 -1.60
CA SER A 67 -10.41 3.78 -0.37
C SER A 67 -11.23 3.42 0.88
N CYS A 68 -10.58 3.49 2.04
CA CYS A 68 -11.20 3.51 3.36
C CYS A 68 -10.47 4.49 4.29
N GLY A 69 -11.15 4.92 5.36
CA GLY A 69 -10.72 5.92 6.33
C GLY A 69 -11.45 7.25 6.20
N SER A 70 -11.11 8.19 7.07
CA SER A 70 -11.66 9.55 7.06
C SER A 70 -11.50 10.24 5.70
N TYR A 71 -10.45 9.87 4.96
CA TYR A 71 -10.18 10.38 3.62
C TYR A 71 -9.89 9.26 2.62
N GLY A 72 -10.41 9.42 1.41
CA GLY A 72 -10.05 8.62 0.24
C GLY A 72 -9.36 9.44 -0.84
N TRP A 73 -8.30 8.89 -1.41
CA TRP A 73 -7.59 9.53 -2.51
C TRP A 73 -8.33 9.33 -3.83
N LEU A 74 -8.43 10.39 -4.63
CA LEU A 74 -9.07 10.37 -5.92
C LEU A 74 -8.25 11.06 -6.99
N SER A 75 -8.51 10.64 -8.21
CA SER A 75 -8.05 11.28 -9.43
C SER A 75 -9.21 11.37 -10.41
N ASP A 76 -9.45 12.58 -10.92
CA ASP A 76 -10.36 12.86 -12.01
C ASP A 76 -9.91 14.12 -12.76
N LYS A 77 -10.77 14.65 -13.64
CA LYS A 77 -10.51 15.89 -14.41
C LYS A 77 -10.26 17.12 -13.54
N HIS A 78 -10.67 17.10 -12.26
CA HIS A 78 -10.48 18.20 -11.31
C HIS A 78 -9.15 18.11 -10.56
N GLY A 79 -8.34 17.08 -10.80
CA GLY A 79 -7.04 16.92 -10.18
C GLY A 79 -6.95 15.72 -9.24
N TYR A 80 -5.88 15.70 -8.45
CA TYR A 80 -5.64 14.72 -7.40
C TYR A 80 -5.99 15.33 -6.05
N ARG A 81 -6.75 14.63 -5.23
CA ARG A 81 -7.18 15.13 -3.90
C ARG A 81 -7.58 14.01 -2.96
N TYR A 82 -7.59 14.34 -1.68
CA TYR A 82 -8.32 13.61 -0.66
C TYR A 82 -9.73 14.21 -0.49
N GLN A 83 -10.72 13.37 -0.23
CA GLN A 83 -12.06 13.81 0.18
C GLN A 83 -12.71 12.78 1.11
N ASN A 84 -13.70 13.20 1.89
CA ASN A 84 -14.32 12.38 2.93
C ASN A 84 -15.43 11.45 2.42
N THR A 85 -15.91 11.63 1.19
CA THR A 85 -17.01 10.84 0.61
C THR A 85 -16.56 10.07 -0.63
N ASP A 86 -17.12 8.88 -0.85
CA ASP A 86 -16.95 8.13 -2.09
C ASP A 86 -17.86 8.72 -3.18
N PRO A 87 -17.30 9.18 -4.32
CA PRO A 87 -18.11 9.74 -5.39
C PRO A 87 -18.94 8.72 -6.19
N VAL A 88 -18.78 7.39 -6.00
CA VAL A 88 -19.76 6.42 -6.56
C VAL A 88 -21.01 6.43 -5.69
N THR A 89 -20.83 6.23 -4.39
CA THR A 89 -21.93 5.88 -3.48
C THR A 89 -22.59 7.12 -2.87
N GLY A 90 -21.89 8.25 -2.87
CA GLY A 90 -22.29 9.48 -2.17
C GLY A 90 -22.18 9.40 -0.65
N GLN A 91 -21.69 8.29 -0.10
CA GLN A 91 -21.53 8.05 1.32
C GLN A 91 -20.11 8.38 1.79
N PRO A 92 -19.88 8.55 3.11
CA PRO A 92 -18.53 8.50 3.66
C PRO A 92 -17.80 7.22 3.24
N TRP A 93 -16.47 7.28 3.12
CA TRP A 93 -15.69 6.06 2.92
C TRP A 93 -15.85 5.11 4.13
N PRO A 94 -15.80 3.79 3.93
CA PRO A 94 -15.78 2.85 5.04
C PRO A 94 -14.58 3.12 5.95
N ASP A 95 -14.70 2.85 7.25
CA ASP A 95 -13.57 2.98 8.17
C ASP A 95 -12.41 2.06 7.78
N ILE A 96 -11.17 2.44 8.13
CA ILE A 96 -10.02 1.54 8.00
C ILE A 96 -10.21 0.38 8.98
N PRO A 97 -10.20 -0.88 8.51
CA PRO A 97 -10.31 -2.03 9.40
C PRO A 97 -9.24 -2.01 10.49
N HIS A 98 -9.64 -2.31 11.73
CA HIS A 98 -8.77 -2.22 12.91
C HIS A 98 -7.45 -3.01 12.75
N ARG A 99 -7.49 -4.18 12.12
CA ARG A 99 -6.28 -5.00 11.88
C ARG A 99 -5.28 -4.29 10.96
N ILE A 100 -5.75 -3.57 9.94
CA ILE A 100 -4.90 -2.76 9.06
C ILE A 100 -4.28 -1.60 9.85
N LEU A 101 -5.06 -0.93 10.71
CA LEU A 101 -4.54 0.14 11.58
C LEU A 101 -3.42 -0.37 12.49
N VAL A 102 -3.64 -1.47 13.20
CA VAL A 102 -2.63 -2.06 14.10
C VAL A 102 -1.36 -2.44 13.36
N LYS A 103 -1.46 -3.13 12.21
CA LYS A 103 -0.28 -3.50 11.44
C LYS A 103 0.45 -2.30 10.86
N ALA A 104 -0.28 -1.26 10.46
CA ALA A 104 0.32 -0.06 9.89
C ALA A 104 1.10 0.74 10.93
N THR A 105 0.55 0.89 12.13
CA THR A 105 1.24 1.57 13.24
C THR A 105 2.42 0.75 13.74
N GLU A 106 2.29 -0.58 13.83
CA GLU A 106 3.37 -1.49 14.22
C GLU A 106 4.57 -1.40 13.27
N VAL A 107 4.35 -1.57 11.96
CA VAL A 107 5.46 -1.52 11.00
C VAL A 107 6.07 -0.13 10.86
N SER A 108 5.25 0.92 11.02
CA SER A 108 5.73 2.30 11.03
C SER A 108 6.70 2.54 12.18
N ARG A 109 6.36 2.04 13.38
CA ARG A 109 7.23 2.11 14.56
C ARG A 109 8.54 1.36 14.33
N LEU A 110 8.48 0.12 13.81
CA LEU A 110 9.67 -0.67 13.47
C LEU A 110 10.58 0.03 12.44
N ALA A 111 9.99 0.82 11.53
CA ALA A 111 10.72 1.63 10.55
C ALA A 111 11.26 2.96 11.11
N GLY A 112 11.09 3.23 12.42
CA GLY A 112 11.54 4.45 13.08
C GLY A 112 10.60 5.66 12.94
N PHE A 113 9.36 5.45 12.49
CA PHE A 113 8.34 6.48 12.38
C PHE A 113 7.30 6.33 13.49
N GLU A 114 7.65 6.89 14.65
CA GLU A 114 6.76 6.99 15.80
C GLU A 114 5.55 7.90 15.52
N ASN A 115 4.43 7.64 16.21
CA ASN A 115 3.22 8.47 16.15
C ASN A 115 2.57 8.60 14.76
N PHE A 116 2.70 7.58 13.90
CA PHE A 116 1.91 7.52 12.66
C PHE A 116 0.44 7.22 12.99
N GLN A 117 -0.46 8.13 12.59
CA GLN A 117 -1.90 8.00 12.82
C GLN A 117 -2.61 8.01 11.45
N PRO A 118 -2.72 6.85 10.79
CA PRO A 118 -3.31 6.80 9.46
C PRO A 118 -4.82 7.09 9.50
N ASP A 119 -5.25 7.95 8.59
CA ASP A 119 -6.64 8.34 8.38
C ASP A 119 -7.11 8.05 6.94
N SER A 120 -6.21 7.53 6.10
CA SER A 120 -6.47 7.18 4.71
C SER A 120 -5.77 5.89 4.31
N CYS A 121 -6.49 5.03 3.60
CA CYS A 121 -5.95 3.82 2.99
C CYS A 121 -6.49 3.70 1.56
N LEU A 122 -5.59 3.88 0.58
CA LEU A 122 -5.87 3.63 -0.84
C LEU A 122 -5.70 2.15 -1.14
N ILE A 123 -6.75 1.51 -1.64
CA ILE A 123 -6.76 0.11 -2.05
C ILE A 123 -6.55 0.05 -3.56
N ASN A 124 -5.46 -0.56 -4.01
CA ASN A 124 -5.13 -0.75 -5.42
C ASN A 124 -5.16 -2.24 -5.79
N VAL A 125 -5.95 -2.60 -6.80
CA VAL A 125 -6.02 -3.96 -7.35
C VAL A 125 -5.50 -3.97 -8.78
N TYR A 126 -4.39 -4.69 -8.96
CA TYR A 126 -3.70 -4.88 -10.23
C TYR A 126 -4.05 -6.25 -10.79
N THR A 127 -4.54 -6.28 -12.02
CA THR A 127 -4.64 -7.51 -12.83
C THR A 127 -3.45 -7.56 -13.80
N PRO A 128 -3.11 -8.73 -14.37
CA PRO A 128 -2.04 -8.83 -15.35
C PRO A 128 -2.17 -7.77 -16.45
N GLY A 129 -1.07 -7.09 -16.76
CA GLY A 129 -1.07 -5.93 -17.65
C GLY A 129 -1.19 -4.56 -16.96
N ALA A 130 -1.73 -4.50 -15.74
CA ALA A 130 -1.83 -3.26 -14.98
C ALA A 130 -0.45 -2.77 -14.50
N LYS A 131 -0.25 -1.45 -14.48
CA LYS A 131 0.98 -0.78 -14.05
C LYS A 131 0.68 0.59 -13.45
N MET A 132 1.66 1.16 -12.76
CA MET A 132 1.61 2.54 -12.29
C MET A 132 2.98 3.18 -12.52
N GLY A 133 3.03 4.18 -13.40
CA GLY A 133 4.27 4.86 -13.74
C GLY A 133 4.88 5.62 -12.56
N LEU A 134 6.09 6.12 -12.74
CA LEU A 134 6.76 6.91 -11.70
C LEU A 134 5.91 8.12 -11.30
N HIS A 135 5.65 8.25 -10.01
CA HIS A 135 4.92 9.35 -9.39
C HIS A 135 5.46 9.61 -7.98
N GLN A 136 5.00 10.70 -7.37
CA GLN A 136 5.24 11.02 -5.97
C GLN A 136 3.88 11.10 -5.29
N ASP A 137 3.84 10.64 -4.05
CA ASP A 137 2.71 10.86 -3.15
C ASP A 137 2.92 12.20 -2.47
N LYS A 138 2.23 13.23 -2.97
CA LYS A 138 2.42 14.63 -2.59
C LYS A 138 1.09 15.38 -2.43
N ASN A 139 0.04 14.65 -2.05
CA ASN A 139 -1.30 15.22 -1.89
C ASN A 139 -1.74 15.28 -0.43
N GLU A 140 -0.93 14.76 0.49
CA GLU A 140 -1.12 14.86 1.94
C GLU A 140 -0.78 16.27 2.43
N THR A 141 -1.35 16.68 3.56
CA THR A 141 -1.09 17.98 4.20
C THR A 141 0.25 18.01 4.95
N ASP A 142 0.67 16.88 5.54
CA ASP A 142 1.89 16.75 6.33
C ASP A 142 2.82 15.65 5.77
N PHE A 143 3.94 16.08 5.19
CA PHE A 143 4.99 15.18 4.68
C PHE A 143 5.98 14.69 5.77
N SER A 144 5.81 15.07 7.03
CA SER A 144 6.56 14.45 8.12
C SER A 144 6.12 13.00 8.37
N LYS A 145 4.88 12.66 7.99
CA LYS A 145 4.29 11.33 8.16
C LYS A 145 4.76 10.36 7.08
N PRO A 146 5.06 9.10 7.42
CA PRO A 146 5.49 8.11 6.45
C PRO A 146 4.34 7.68 5.54
N ILE A 147 4.69 6.88 4.54
CA ILE A 147 3.76 6.04 3.80
C ILE A 147 4.05 4.60 4.16
N VAL A 148 2.98 3.86 4.49
CA VAL A 148 3.03 2.42 4.71
C VAL A 148 2.33 1.73 3.53
N SER A 149 3.00 0.77 2.90
CA SER A 149 2.52 0.06 1.72
C SER A 149 2.51 -1.45 1.93
N PHE A 150 1.33 -2.03 2.07
CA PHE A 150 1.15 -3.49 2.18
C PHE A 150 0.95 -4.13 0.81
N SER A 151 1.52 -5.31 0.61
CA SER A 151 1.41 -6.08 -0.64
C SER A 151 0.78 -7.45 -0.39
N PHE A 152 -0.20 -7.81 -1.21
CA PHE A 152 -0.81 -9.14 -1.18
C PHE A 152 -0.96 -9.71 -2.60
N GLY A 153 -0.89 -11.03 -2.71
CA GLY A 153 -1.11 -11.71 -3.98
C GLY A 153 0.11 -11.72 -4.87
N LEU A 154 -0.12 -11.53 -6.17
CA LEU A 154 0.94 -11.66 -7.17
C LEU A 154 2.11 -10.70 -6.92
N PRO A 155 3.36 -11.17 -7.09
CA PRO A 155 4.52 -10.32 -6.93
C PRO A 155 4.62 -9.29 -8.05
N ILE A 156 5.17 -8.12 -7.73
CA ILE A 156 5.38 -7.04 -8.69
C ILE A 156 6.76 -6.43 -8.56
N THR A 157 7.33 -6.02 -9.69
CA THR A 157 8.57 -5.23 -9.69
C THR A 157 8.25 -3.79 -9.34
N PHE A 158 8.73 -3.36 -8.18
CA PHE A 158 8.67 -1.98 -7.70
C PHE A 158 9.87 -1.18 -8.22
N MET A 159 9.62 0.06 -8.59
CA MET A 159 10.62 1.02 -9.08
C MET A 159 10.79 2.10 -8.01
N TRP A 160 12.01 2.27 -7.52
CA TRP A 160 12.34 3.25 -6.48
C TRP A 160 13.37 4.25 -6.99
N GLY A 161 12.92 5.47 -7.23
CA GLY A 161 13.67 6.54 -7.88
C GLY A 161 14.31 7.54 -6.92
N GLY A 162 14.76 8.64 -7.51
CA GLY A 162 15.27 9.81 -6.80
C GLY A 162 14.19 10.86 -6.56
N PHE A 163 14.60 12.11 -6.49
CA PHE A 163 13.73 13.27 -6.25
C PHE A 163 13.29 13.95 -7.54
N LYS A 164 13.96 13.65 -8.67
CA LYS A 164 13.54 14.03 -10.01
C LYS A 164 13.03 12.81 -10.75
N ARG A 165 12.03 13.00 -11.61
CA ARG A 165 11.43 11.92 -12.43
C ARG A 165 12.47 11.22 -13.33
N SER A 166 13.50 11.95 -13.75
CA SER A 166 14.58 11.47 -14.62
C SER A 166 15.70 10.74 -13.88
N ASP A 167 15.70 10.76 -12.54
CA ASP A 167 16.74 10.10 -11.76
C ASP A 167 16.66 8.58 -12.00
N LYS A 168 17.84 7.94 -11.99
CA LYS A 168 17.91 6.47 -12.10
C LYS A 168 17.15 5.85 -10.92
N TYR A 169 16.32 4.85 -11.21
CA TYR A 169 15.60 4.10 -10.20
C TYR A 169 16.22 2.70 -10.02
N GLN A 170 16.24 2.25 -8.77
CA GLN A 170 16.49 0.84 -8.43
C GLN A 170 15.20 0.03 -8.57
N LYS A 171 15.33 -1.29 -8.73
CA LYS A 171 14.20 -2.22 -8.86
C LYS A 171 14.34 -3.33 -7.84
N PHE A 172 13.23 -3.66 -7.20
CA PHE A 172 13.13 -4.83 -6.33
C PHE A 172 11.73 -5.44 -6.44
N SER A 173 11.58 -6.69 -6.03
CA SER A 173 10.29 -7.37 -6.03
C SER A 173 9.57 -7.10 -4.72
N LEU A 174 8.28 -6.75 -4.78
CA LEU A 174 7.37 -6.82 -3.65
C LEU A 174 6.56 -8.11 -3.77
N GLN A 175 6.63 -8.93 -2.73
CA GLN A 175 5.99 -10.24 -2.63
C GLN A 175 4.67 -10.15 -1.84
N HIS A 176 3.98 -11.28 -1.77
CA HIS A 176 2.85 -11.42 -0.86
C HIS A 176 3.29 -11.24 0.60
N ALA A 177 2.47 -10.51 1.35
CA ALA A 177 2.63 -10.23 2.77
C ALA A 177 3.81 -9.29 3.13
N ASP A 178 4.45 -8.68 2.13
CA ASP A 178 5.46 -7.64 2.37
C ASP A 178 4.83 -6.32 2.82
N ALA A 179 5.55 -5.60 3.69
CA ALA A 179 5.26 -4.23 4.07
C ALA A 179 6.45 -3.32 3.74
N LEU A 180 6.24 -2.31 2.91
CA LEU A 180 7.24 -1.28 2.60
C LEU A 180 6.86 0.01 3.33
N VAL A 181 7.79 0.58 4.09
CA VAL A 181 7.60 1.86 4.78
C VAL A 181 8.63 2.85 4.28
N TRP A 182 8.22 4.08 3.97
CA TRP A 182 9.16 5.17 3.68
C TRP A 182 8.65 6.51 4.17
N GLY A 183 9.57 7.38 4.57
CA GLY A 183 9.25 8.70 5.10
C GLY A 183 10.48 9.58 5.22
N GLY A 184 10.38 10.66 6.01
CA GLY A 184 11.48 11.60 6.22
C GLY A 184 12.13 12.06 4.91
N LYS A 185 13.44 11.89 4.79
CA LYS A 185 14.21 12.24 3.58
C LYS A 185 13.74 11.52 2.32
N ASP A 186 13.17 10.33 2.46
CA ASP A 186 12.72 9.52 1.33
C ASP A 186 11.23 9.70 1.01
N ARG A 187 10.50 10.51 1.80
CA ARG A 187 9.04 10.67 1.72
C ARG A 187 8.52 11.03 0.32
N LEU A 188 9.28 11.85 -0.40
CA LEU A 188 8.92 12.39 -1.71
C LEU A 188 9.74 11.78 -2.85
N ARG A 189 10.21 10.54 -2.72
CA ARG A 189 10.85 9.86 -3.84
C ARG A 189 9.85 9.47 -4.92
N TYR A 190 10.29 9.58 -6.17
CA TYR A 190 9.58 9.00 -7.29
C TYR A 190 9.54 7.48 -7.15
N HIS A 191 8.37 6.89 -7.27
CA HIS A 191 8.22 5.44 -7.21
C HIS A 191 7.05 4.98 -8.10
N GLY A 192 6.97 3.68 -8.33
CA GLY A 192 5.91 3.09 -9.13
C GLY A 192 6.09 1.58 -9.26
N VAL A 193 5.24 0.96 -10.07
CA VAL A 193 5.30 -0.47 -10.34
C VAL A 193 5.34 -0.74 -11.84
N GLN A 194 6.16 -1.72 -12.22
CA GLN A 194 6.12 -2.23 -13.59
C GLN A 194 4.82 -2.99 -13.85
N GLN A 195 4.63 -3.38 -15.11
CA GLN A 195 3.49 -4.18 -15.52
C GLN A 195 3.43 -5.50 -14.73
N LEU A 196 2.28 -5.77 -14.10
CA LEU A 196 2.03 -7.04 -13.43
C LEU A 196 2.05 -8.18 -14.44
N LYS A 197 2.82 -9.22 -14.15
CA LYS A 197 2.96 -10.41 -14.99
C LYS A 197 1.78 -11.37 -14.79
N GLU A 198 1.54 -12.22 -15.77
CA GLU A 198 0.58 -13.32 -15.66
C GLU A 198 1.07 -14.36 -14.64
N ALA A 199 0.20 -14.71 -13.69
CA ALA A 199 0.42 -15.72 -12.66
C ALA A 199 -0.88 -15.96 -11.87
N MET A 200 -0.85 -16.88 -10.91
CA MET A 200 -1.94 -17.18 -9.98
C MET A 200 -1.41 -17.17 -8.53
N HIS A 201 -2.15 -16.55 -7.61
CA HIS A 201 -1.90 -16.64 -6.18
C HIS A 201 -3.05 -17.40 -5.48
N PRO A 202 -2.79 -18.29 -4.50
CA PRO A 202 -3.84 -19.05 -3.83
C PRO A 202 -4.95 -18.18 -3.20
N LEU A 203 -4.55 -17.09 -2.54
CA LEU A 203 -5.49 -16.24 -1.79
C LEU A 203 -6.23 -15.19 -2.64
N THR A 204 -5.56 -14.64 -3.66
CA THR A 204 -6.05 -13.48 -4.43
C THR A 204 -6.35 -13.81 -5.89
N GLY A 205 -6.07 -15.04 -6.33
CA GLY A 205 -6.22 -15.45 -7.72
C GLY A 205 -5.26 -14.70 -8.66
N ARG A 206 -5.77 -14.27 -9.82
CA ARG A 206 -5.00 -13.54 -10.85
C ARG A 206 -4.90 -12.04 -10.56
N CYS A 207 -4.57 -11.65 -9.33
CA CYS A 207 -4.37 -10.24 -9.01
C CYS A 207 -3.37 -10.00 -7.88
N ARG A 208 -2.84 -8.77 -7.85
CA ARG A 208 -2.14 -8.18 -6.71
C ARG A 208 -3.03 -7.13 -6.06
N VAL A 209 -3.06 -7.14 -4.74
CA VAL A 209 -3.69 -6.08 -3.93
C VAL A 209 -2.60 -5.29 -3.22
N ASN A 210 -2.75 -3.98 -3.18
CA ASN A 210 -1.89 -3.10 -2.42
C ASN A 210 -2.71 -2.13 -1.59
N LEU A 211 -2.31 -1.95 -0.34
CA LEU A 211 -2.83 -0.90 0.52
C LEU A 211 -1.76 0.17 0.66
N THR A 212 -2.06 1.40 0.27
CA THR A 212 -1.19 2.56 0.54
C THR A 212 -1.84 3.39 1.63
N ILE A 213 -1.26 3.32 2.82
CA ILE A 213 -1.80 3.84 4.07
C ILE A 213 -1.03 5.11 4.44
N ARG A 214 -1.76 6.18 4.73
CA ARG A 214 -1.22 7.52 4.91
C ARG A 214 -1.98 8.28 5.99
N GLN A 215 -1.38 9.37 6.45
CA GLN A 215 -2.06 10.43 7.17
C GLN A 215 -2.22 11.60 6.17
N ALA A 216 -3.47 11.87 5.79
CA ALA A 216 -3.83 12.77 4.70
C ALA A 216 -4.33 14.13 5.19
N GLY A 217 -5.08 14.15 6.30
CA GLY A 217 -5.65 15.34 6.94
C GLY A 217 -4.64 16.09 7.82
#